data_AF-A0A067QG04-F1
#
_entry.id   AF-A0A067QG04-F1
#
_cell.length_a   1.000
_cell.length_b   1.000
_cell.length_c   1.000
_cell.angle_alpha   90.00
_cell.angle_beta   90.00
_cell.angle_gamma   90.00
#
_symmetry.space_group_name_H-M   'P 1'
#
loop_
_entity.id
_entity.type
_entity.pdbx_description
1 polymer ?
#
loop_
_entity_poly.entity_id
_entity_poly.type
_entity_poly.pdbx_seq_one_letter_code
_entity_poly.pdbx_strand_id
1 'polypeptide(L)'
;MGKYKNATDLDLQCVKWRKELMHVHNKISAKATIDHPPNSDEFDPEKCKAALHLDRQTPSTPTAGDQFTPFAHAITSVTSLAAAMLGCATPILPEMPTCPHTQHLPIELGSSPPAPSPSHLGRFLTYTQDHLGVRSALSFEDKMAEHSYSPDILHKVPKADLTTLGIPAGDVIRLQNGSQKWWKGPDVKRKRSESSIAEVWGRDDKRVQYEVIFAVGGGNCFTAGPLESGNPRSNCDVFNYFNEALSEMVPIPPGYQAPAQSVEEELAGSSILYIEMSMSQQERNLVSEILISYIHEIL
;
A
#
# COMPACT_ATOMS: atom_id res chain seq x y z
N MET A 1 -24.12 -7.84 31.36
CA MET A 1 -24.67 -9.21 31.55
C MET A 1 -26.19 -9.15 31.57
N GLY A 2 -26.82 -9.60 30.47
CA GLY A 2 -28.22 -10.02 30.41
C GLY A 2 -29.27 -9.04 29.89
N LYS A 3 -29.33 -8.78 28.57
CA LYS A 3 -30.55 -8.26 27.91
C LYS A 3 -30.82 -8.77 26.47
N TYR A 4 -30.33 -9.96 26.09
CA TYR A 4 -30.86 -10.65 24.91
C TYR A 4 -31.15 -12.08 25.32
N LYS A 5 -32.44 -12.40 25.48
CA LYS A 5 -32.87 -13.67 26.07
C LYS A 5 -32.98 -14.78 25.03
N ASN A 6 -32.74 -14.49 23.74
CA ASN A 6 -33.00 -15.39 22.63
C ASN A 6 -32.43 -14.84 21.30
N ALA A 7 -31.87 -15.73 20.47
CA ALA A 7 -31.21 -15.41 19.20
C ALA A 7 -32.09 -14.61 18.20
N THR A 8 -33.41 -14.76 18.29
CA THR A 8 -34.38 -14.00 17.48
C THR A 8 -34.39 -12.50 17.77
N ASP A 9 -33.93 -12.07 18.94
CA ASP A 9 -33.87 -10.65 19.32
C ASP A 9 -32.66 -9.93 18.67
N LEU A 10 -31.57 -10.68 18.47
CA LEU A 10 -30.37 -10.19 17.77
C LEU A 10 -30.64 -9.99 16.27
N ASP A 11 -31.33 -10.95 15.63
CA ASP A 11 -31.73 -10.83 14.22
C ASP A 11 -32.65 -9.62 13.99
N LEU A 12 -33.56 -9.36 14.92
CA LEU A 12 -34.47 -8.22 14.83
C LEU A 12 -33.71 -6.87 14.99
N GLN A 13 -32.70 -6.84 15.86
CA GLN A 13 -31.81 -5.68 15.98
C GLN A 13 -30.95 -5.49 14.73
N CYS A 14 -30.36 -6.54 14.16
CA CYS A 14 -29.58 -6.44 12.93
C CYS A 14 -30.40 -5.88 11.76
N VAL A 15 -31.66 -6.33 11.60
CA VAL A 15 -32.58 -5.79 10.59
C VAL A 15 -32.92 -4.32 10.84
N LYS A 16 -33.11 -3.94 12.12
CA LYS A 16 -33.34 -2.54 12.51
C LYS A 16 -32.15 -1.66 12.19
N TRP A 17 -30.94 -2.10 12.56
CA TRP A 17 -29.70 -1.36 12.30
C TRP A 17 -29.44 -1.22 10.82
N ARG A 18 -29.68 -2.28 10.02
CA ARG A 18 -29.57 -2.22 8.55
C ARG A 18 -30.53 -1.19 7.95
N LYS A 19 -31.76 -1.07 8.46
CA LYS A 19 -32.71 -0.04 8.02
C LYS A 19 -32.27 1.37 8.40
N GLU A 20 -31.74 1.57 9.61
CA GLU A 20 -31.23 2.88 10.04
C GLU A 20 -29.98 3.29 9.24
N LEU A 21 -29.05 2.36 8.99
CA LEU A 21 -27.89 2.58 8.11
C LEU A 21 -28.31 3.00 6.70
N MET A 22 -29.30 2.32 6.11
CA MET A 22 -29.84 2.69 4.79
C MET A 22 -30.54 4.05 4.79
N HIS A 23 -31.16 4.44 5.91
CA HIS A 23 -31.79 5.75 6.05
C HIS A 23 -30.75 6.88 6.20
N VAL A 24 -29.69 6.66 6.98
CA VAL A 24 -28.57 7.59 7.11
C VAL A 24 -27.85 7.76 5.77
N HIS A 25 -27.59 6.66 5.06
CA HIS A 25 -26.96 6.71 3.74
C HIS A 25 -27.81 7.46 2.71
N ASN A 26 -29.14 7.25 2.69
CA ASN A 26 -30.04 8.03 1.83
C ASN A 26 -30.15 9.51 2.22
N LYS A 27 -29.95 9.85 3.50
CA LYS A 27 -29.96 11.23 3.98
C LYS A 27 -28.66 11.96 3.63
N ILE A 28 -27.52 11.26 3.62
CA ILE A 28 -26.22 11.80 3.18
C ILE A 28 -26.17 11.85 1.64
N SER A 29 -26.82 10.90 0.96
CA SER A 29 -26.96 10.90 -0.51
C SER A 29 -28.01 11.89 -1.04
N ALA A 30 -28.50 12.82 -0.21
CA ALA A 30 -29.29 13.96 -0.66
C ALA A 30 -28.40 15.01 -1.34
N LYS A 31 -27.98 14.65 -2.57
CA LYS A 31 -27.90 15.53 -3.75
C LYS A 31 -26.75 16.56 -3.78
N ALA A 32 -25.53 16.08 -3.99
CA ALA A 32 -24.56 16.78 -4.83
C ALA A 32 -24.76 16.30 -6.27
N THR A 33 -25.51 17.04 -7.07
CA THR A 33 -25.57 16.84 -8.54
C THR A 33 -24.39 17.58 -9.18
N ILE A 34 -23.86 17.10 -10.32
CA ILE A 34 -22.77 17.76 -11.08
C ILE A 34 -23.03 19.26 -11.27
N ASP A 35 -24.29 19.65 -11.43
CA ASP A 35 -24.67 21.04 -11.64
C ASP A 35 -24.72 21.87 -10.34
N HIS A 36 -24.73 21.25 -9.16
CA HIS A 36 -24.87 21.89 -7.84
C HIS A 36 -23.83 21.32 -6.85
N PRO A 37 -22.57 21.79 -6.91
CA PRO A 37 -21.57 21.42 -5.93
C PRO A 37 -21.99 21.89 -4.52
N PRO A 38 -21.63 21.17 -3.46
CA PRO A 38 -21.91 21.58 -2.09
C PRO A 38 -21.25 22.94 -1.83
N ASN A 39 -22.08 23.97 -1.69
CA ASN A 39 -21.66 25.34 -1.43
C ASN A 39 -21.30 25.48 0.07
N SER A 40 -20.23 24.82 0.49
CA SER A 40 -19.59 25.02 1.80
C SER A 40 -18.40 25.97 1.63
N ASP A 41 -18.25 26.94 2.54
CA ASP A 41 -17.16 27.94 2.58
C ASP A 41 -15.73 27.34 2.50
N GLU A 42 -15.60 26.04 2.70
CA GLU A 42 -14.38 25.26 2.60
C GLU A 42 -13.88 25.06 1.15
N PHE A 43 -14.76 25.25 0.16
CA PHE A 43 -14.46 25.16 -1.28
C PHE A 43 -14.50 26.53 -1.98
N ASP A 44 -14.17 27.61 -1.28
CA ASP A 44 -14.01 28.92 -1.91
C ASP A 44 -12.78 28.91 -2.85
N PRO A 45 -12.97 29.01 -4.19
CA PRO A 45 -11.89 28.92 -5.16
C PRO A 45 -10.86 30.05 -5.01
N GLU A 46 -11.22 31.19 -4.41
CA GLU A 46 -10.28 32.29 -4.14
C GLU A 46 -9.29 31.93 -3.02
N LYS A 47 -9.71 31.14 -2.02
CA LYS A 47 -8.82 30.65 -0.96
C LYS A 47 -7.91 29.51 -1.43
N CYS A 48 -8.37 28.66 -2.34
CA CYS A 48 -7.56 27.56 -2.88
C CYS A 48 -6.43 28.01 -3.82
N LYS A 49 -6.53 29.19 -4.45
CA LYS A 49 -5.46 29.74 -5.31
C LYS A 49 -4.14 29.95 -4.58
N ALA A 50 -4.17 30.25 -3.28
CA ALA A 50 -2.95 30.43 -2.48
C ALA A 50 -2.21 29.10 -2.21
N ALA A 51 -2.91 27.96 -2.24
CA ALA A 51 -2.34 26.65 -1.96
C ALA A 51 -1.75 25.96 -3.20
N LEU A 52 -2.13 26.38 -4.41
CA LEU A 52 -1.71 25.74 -5.67
C LEU A 52 -0.44 26.35 -6.30
N HIS A 53 0.09 27.45 -5.77
CA HIS A 53 1.37 28.01 -6.22
C HIS A 53 2.53 27.42 -5.42
N LEU A 54 3.19 26.41 -5.99
CA LEU A 54 4.38 25.76 -5.42
C LEU A 54 5.59 26.72 -5.24
N ASP A 55 5.60 27.83 -5.99
CA ASP A 55 6.72 28.77 -6.07
C ASP A 55 6.72 29.89 -5.02
N ARG A 56 5.83 29.86 -4.02
CA ARG A 56 5.74 30.91 -3.00
C ARG A 56 5.78 30.39 -1.57
N GLN A 57 6.69 29.46 -1.28
CA GLN A 57 7.14 29.28 0.09
C GLN A 57 8.26 30.29 0.40
N THR A 58 7.86 31.53 0.68
CA THR A 58 8.75 32.50 1.34
C THR A 58 8.92 32.07 2.80
N PRO A 59 10.16 31.86 3.29
CA PRO A 59 10.42 31.65 4.70
C PRO A 59 9.99 32.90 5.48
N SER A 60 9.04 32.76 6.39
CA SER A 60 8.71 33.80 7.35
C SER A 60 9.86 33.97 8.33
N THR A 61 10.57 35.10 8.19
CA THR A 61 11.62 35.58 9.09
C THR A 61 11.08 35.76 10.52
N PRO A 62 11.76 35.22 11.56
CA PRO A 62 11.44 35.56 12.93
C PRO A 62 11.89 36.99 13.25
N THR A 63 10.96 37.79 13.79
CA THR A 63 11.20 39.12 14.33
C THR A 63 12.21 39.06 15.49
N ALA A 64 13.22 39.92 15.39
CA ALA A 64 14.35 40.04 16.29
C ALA A 64 14.00 40.48 17.71
N GLY A 65 14.68 39.86 18.68
CA GLY A 65 14.83 40.34 20.05
C GLY A 65 16.24 39.99 20.56
N ASP A 66 17.06 41.04 20.66
CA ASP A 66 18.29 41.21 21.45
C ASP A 66 19.57 40.35 21.24
N GLN A 67 20.60 41.07 20.77
CA GLN A 67 21.97 41.20 21.31
C GLN A 67 22.73 39.94 21.76
N PHE A 68 23.78 39.55 21.03
CA PHE A 68 25.21 39.71 21.41
C PHE A 68 26.17 38.95 20.45
N THR A 69 27.18 39.69 19.99
CA THR A 69 28.53 39.30 19.51
C THR A 69 28.80 38.72 18.11
N PRO A 70 29.88 39.19 17.44
CA PRO A 70 30.28 38.81 16.08
C PRO A 70 31.46 37.82 16.09
N PHE A 71 31.34 36.68 15.41
CA PHE A 71 32.52 35.96 14.92
C PHE A 71 32.15 35.00 13.78
N ALA A 72 33.09 34.84 12.84
CA ALA A 72 33.09 33.89 11.72
C ALA A 72 32.33 34.30 10.44
N HIS A 73 32.72 35.44 9.89
CA HIS A 73 32.70 35.69 8.45
C HIS A 73 34.08 35.31 7.89
N ALA A 74 34.30 34.07 7.45
CA ALA A 74 35.37 33.70 6.50
C ALA A 74 35.30 32.20 6.15
N ILE A 75 35.56 31.93 4.87
CA ILE A 75 35.91 30.62 4.28
C ILE A 75 34.75 29.70 3.91
N THR A 76 34.12 29.97 2.75
CA THR A 76 34.04 28.95 1.68
C THR A 76 33.67 29.61 0.34
N SER A 77 34.69 30.02 -0.41
CA SER A 77 34.60 30.31 -1.85
C SER A 77 35.71 29.55 -2.57
N VAL A 78 35.44 29.18 -3.82
CA VAL A 78 36.35 28.64 -4.86
C VAL A 78 36.40 27.10 -5.01
N THR A 79 35.36 26.50 -5.60
CA THR A 79 35.54 25.26 -6.41
C THR A 79 34.45 25.12 -7.51
N SER A 80 34.41 25.99 -8.52
CA SER A 80 33.55 25.74 -9.71
C SER A 80 33.96 26.59 -10.94
N LEU A 81 35.21 26.48 -11.40
CA LEU A 81 35.64 27.09 -12.67
C LEU A 81 36.68 26.21 -13.39
N ALA A 82 36.34 24.94 -13.66
CA ALA A 82 37.21 24.03 -14.42
C ALA A 82 36.46 23.08 -15.38
N ALA A 83 35.23 23.43 -15.80
CA ALA A 83 34.47 22.62 -16.77
C ALA A 83 34.33 23.26 -18.17
N ALA A 84 34.92 24.44 -18.41
CA ALA A 84 34.66 25.22 -19.62
C ALA A 84 35.77 25.19 -20.69
N MET A 85 36.85 24.41 -20.51
CA MET A 85 38.04 24.51 -21.38
C MET A 85 38.57 23.13 -21.79
N LEU A 86 37.83 22.40 -22.62
CA LEU A 86 38.43 21.56 -23.66
C LEU A 86 37.40 21.21 -24.73
N GLY A 87 37.16 22.18 -25.61
CA GLY A 87 36.60 21.90 -26.93
C GLY A 87 37.62 21.13 -27.75
N CYS A 88 37.20 20.02 -28.36
CA CYS A 88 37.84 19.41 -29.51
C CYS A 88 36.74 19.00 -30.49
N ALA A 89 36.50 19.89 -31.46
CA ALA A 89 35.72 19.60 -32.65
C ALA A 89 36.52 18.68 -33.57
N THR A 90 35.91 17.61 -34.07
CA THR A 90 36.37 16.89 -35.26
C THR A 90 35.17 16.62 -36.20
N PRO A 91 35.42 16.59 -37.52
CA PRO A 91 34.39 16.77 -38.54
C PRO A 91 33.65 15.48 -38.93
N ILE A 92 32.50 15.73 -39.54
CA ILE A 92 31.41 14.86 -39.97
C ILE A 92 31.84 13.88 -41.08
N LEU A 93 31.41 12.61 -40.96
CA LEU A 93 31.27 11.65 -42.06
C LEU A 93 29.84 11.09 -42.05
N PRO A 94 29.14 10.99 -43.21
CA PRO A 94 27.75 10.56 -43.25
C PRO A 94 27.64 9.03 -43.26
N GLU A 95 27.02 8.47 -42.22
CA GLU A 95 26.70 7.04 -42.10
C GLU A 95 25.17 6.83 -42.11
N MET A 96 24.74 5.76 -42.78
CA MET A 96 23.36 5.39 -43.08
C MET A 96 22.46 5.22 -41.84
N PRO A 97 21.13 5.41 -41.97
CA PRO A 97 20.19 5.28 -40.86
C PRO A 97 20.02 3.80 -40.49
N THR A 98 20.72 3.37 -39.46
CA THR A 98 20.42 2.14 -38.73
C THR A 98 19.61 2.51 -37.50
N CYS A 99 18.43 1.89 -37.36
CA CYS A 99 17.47 2.13 -36.28
C CYS A 99 18.16 2.13 -34.90
N PRO A 100 17.81 3.06 -33.99
CA PRO A 100 18.41 3.09 -32.67
C PRO A 100 17.99 1.84 -31.91
N HIS A 101 18.97 0.96 -31.70
CA HIS A 101 18.90 -0.12 -30.73
C HIS A 101 18.87 0.53 -29.36
N THR A 102 17.69 0.52 -28.72
CA THR A 102 17.48 0.94 -27.34
C THR A 102 18.36 0.08 -26.43
N GLN A 103 19.57 0.56 -26.15
CA GLN A 103 20.38 0.03 -25.08
C GLN A 103 19.68 0.40 -23.77
N HIS A 104 18.99 -0.58 -23.22
CA HIS A 104 18.37 -0.50 -21.90
C HIS A 104 19.51 -0.38 -20.88
N LEU A 105 19.89 0.87 -20.55
CA LEU A 105 20.60 1.14 -19.32
C LEU A 105 19.73 0.56 -18.18
N PRO A 106 20.31 -0.13 -17.19
CA PRO A 106 19.59 -0.51 -15.98
C PRO A 106 19.17 0.79 -15.30
N ILE A 107 17.96 1.24 -15.56
CA ILE A 107 17.29 2.22 -14.72
C ILE A 107 17.08 1.48 -13.41
N GLU A 108 17.96 1.72 -12.43
CA GLU A 108 17.60 1.56 -11.01
C GLU A 108 16.45 2.53 -10.76
N LEU A 109 15.25 2.10 -11.15
CA LEU A 109 14.02 2.63 -10.61
C LEU A 109 14.17 2.41 -9.11
N GLY A 110 14.39 3.50 -8.38
CA GLY A 110 14.36 3.54 -6.93
C GLY A 110 12.98 3.10 -6.47
N SER A 111 12.76 1.77 -6.48
CA SER A 111 11.57 1.16 -5.95
C SER A 111 11.57 1.50 -4.48
N SER A 112 10.60 2.32 -4.07
CA SER A 112 10.32 2.53 -2.66
C SER A 112 10.33 1.17 -1.95
N PRO A 113 10.99 1.03 -0.79
CA PRO A 113 11.01 -0.21 -0.06
C PRO A 113 9.59 -0.76 0.05
N PRO A 114 9.34 -2.04 -0.25
CA PRO A 114 8.02 -2.63 -0.12
C PRO A 114 7.47 -2.29 1.26
N ALA A 115 6.30 -1.63 1.30
CA ALA A 115 5.63 -1.35 2.56
C ALA A 115 5.51 -2.68 3.34
N PRO A 116 5.84 -2.70 4.64
CA PRO A 116 5.81 -3.93 5.42
C PRO A 116 4.40 -4.51 5.37
N SER A 117 4.24 -5.63 4.65
CA SER A 117 2.98 -6.35 4.62
C SER A 117 2.77 -7.00 5.99
N PRO A 118 1.55 -6.95 6.57
CA PRO A 118 1.21 -7.63 7.82
C PRO A 118 1.65 -9.10 7.86
N SER A 119 1.75 -9.74 6.70
CA SER A 119 2.23 -11.12 6.52
C SER A 119 3.68 -11.39 6.96
N HIS A 120 4.49 -10.36 7.21
CA HIS A 120 5.90 -10.53 7.58
C HIS A 120 6.10 -10.84 9.06
N LEU A 121 5.20 -10.37 9.94
CA LEU A 121 5.34 -10.56 11.39
C LEU A 121 5.18 -12.03 11.78
N GLY A 122 4.10 -12.69 11.37
CA GLY A 122 3.89 -14.11 11.65
C GLY A 122 5.03 -15.01 11.16
N ARG A 123 5.53 -14.77 9.93
CA ARG A 123 6.69 -15.52 9.40
C ARG A 123 7.95 -15.35 10.23
N PHE A 124 8.22 -14.12 10.68
CA PHE A 124 9.34 -13.84 11.56
C PHE A 124 9.18 -14.53 12.92
N LEU A 125 7.98 -14.49 13.50
CA LEU A 125 7.70 -15.13 14.79
C LEU A 125 7.89 -16.66 14.72
N THR A 126 7.41 -17.31 13.65
CA THR A 126 7.70 -18.73 13.38
C THR A 126 9.20 -18.99 13.34
N TYR A 127 9.96 -18.19 12.58
CA TYR A 127 11.42 -18.31 12.52
C TYR A 127 12.07 -18.15 13.90
N THR A 128 11.60 -17.23 14.74
CA THR A 128 12.18 -17.02 16.09
C THR A 128 11.88 -18.18 17.03
N GLN A 129 10.73 -18.82 16.89
CA GLN A 129 10.37 -20.00 17.66
C GLN A 129 11.25 -21.19 17.27
N ASP A 130 11.41 -21.43 15.97
CA ASP A 130 12.11 -22.60 15.43
C ASP A 130 13.64 -22.47 15.55
N HIS A 131 14.20 -21.27 15.36
CA HIS A 131 15.64 -21.07 15.25
C HIS A 131 16.28 -20.28 16.39
N LEU A 132 15.53 -19.41 17.07
CA LEU A 132 16.05 -18.58 18.16
C LEU A 132 15.60 -19.09 19.53
N GLY A 133 14.74 -20.10 19.58
CA GLY A 133 14.25 -20.71 20.81
C GLY A 133 13.40 -19.76 21.66
N VAL A 134 12.72 -18.79 21.02
CA VAL A 134 11.72 -17.93 21.67
C VAL A 134 10.46 -18.77 21.89
N ARG A 135 10.08 -19.00 23.14
CA ARG A 135 8.94 -19.87 23.44
C ARG A 135 7.64 -19.13 23.17
N SER A 136 6.71 -19.81 22.51
CA SER A 136 5.38 -19.27 22.20
C SER A 136 5.44 -17.94 21.43
N ALA A 137 6.37 -17.78 20.50
CA ALA A 137 6.57 -16.52 19.77
C ALA A 137 5.28 -16.04 19.07
N LEU A 138 4.53 -16.99 18.49
CA LEU A 138 3.25 -16.72 17.81
C LEU A 138 2.17 -16.16 18.74
N SER A 139 2.23 -16.45 20.05
CA SER A 139 1.25 -15.91 21.01
C SER A 139 1.39 -14.40 21.25
N PHE A 140 2.49 -13.80 20.78
CA PHE A 140 2.73 -12.35 20.87
C PHE A 140 2.36 -11.61 19.58
N GLU A 141 1.89 -12.32 18.54
CA GLU A 141 1.60 -11.72 17.22
C GLU A 141 0.57 -10.60 17.31
N ASP A 142 -0.60 -10.85 17.92
CA ASP A 142 -1.67 -9.86 18.03
C ASP A 142 -1.21 -8.60 18.78
N LYS A 143 -0.50 -8.78 19.90
CA LYS A 143 0.02 -7.66 20.71
C LYS A 143 1.07 -6.85 19.95
N MET A 144 1.96 -7.51 19.22
CA MET A 144 2.95 -6.82 18.42
C MET A 144 2.32 -6.10 17.22
N ALA A 145 1.30 -6.70 16.60
CA ALA A 145 0.54 -6.09 15.52
C ALA A 145 -0.25 -4.86 15.98
N GLU A 146 -0.88 -4.92 17.17
CA GLU A 146 -1.59 -3.79 17.79
C GLU A 146 -0.68 -2.56 17.98
N HIS A 147 0.59 -2.79 18.36
CA HIS A 147 1.60 -1.74 18.48
C HIS A 147 2.36 -1.44 17.18
N SER A 148 1.95 -2.03 16.04
CA SER A 148 2.62 -1.89 14.74
C SER A 148 4.11 -2.27 14.76
N TYR A 149 4.50 -3.18 15.65
CA TYR A 149 5.87 -3.68 15.74
C TYR A 149 6.16 -4.70 14.65
N SER A 150 6.81 -4.23 13.59
CA SER A 150 7.26 -5.06 12.48
C SER A 150 8.72 -5.51 12.66
N PRO A 151 9.13 -6.65 12.05
CA PRO A 151 10.50 -7.17 12.18
C PRO A 151 11.59 -6.18 11.73
N ASP A 152 11.31 -5.31 10.78
CA ASP A 152 12.25 -4.30 10.27
C ASP A 152 12.60 -3.23 11.31
N ILE A 153 11.64 -2.82 12.16
CA ILE A 153 11.85 -1.80 13.21
C ILE A 153 12.18 -2.40 14.57
N LEU A 154 12.02 -3.71 14.77
CA LEU A 154 12.07 -4.35 16.09
C LEU A 154 13.37 -4.09 16.86
N HIS A 155 14.50 -3.97 16.15
CA HIS A 155 15.80 -3.63 16.72
C HIS A 155 15.91 -2.22 17.29
N LYS A 156 14.99 -1.31 16.92
CA LYS A 156 14.92 0.07 17.43
C LYS A 156 13.91 0.23 18.57
N VAL A 157 13.00 -0.72 18.75
CA VAL A 157 11.98 -0.67 19.80
C VAL A 157 12.66 -0.78 21.18
N PRO A 158 12.36 0.11 22.14
CA PRO A 158 12.88 -0.01 23.49
C PRO A 158 12.56 -1.38 24.12
N LYS A 159 13.53 -1.96 24.84
CA LYS A 159 13.33 -3.26 25.52
C LYS A 159 12.17 -3.22 26.52
N ALA A 160 11.97 -2.08 27.18
CA ALA A 160 10.90 -1.86 28.15
C ALA A 160 9.51 -2.05 27.52
N ASP A 161 9.32 -1.57 26.29
CA ASP A 161 8.05 -1.66 25.59
C ASP A 161 7.72 -3.12 25.25
N LEU A 162 8.70 -3.88 24.75
CA LEU A 162 8.54 -5.30 24.46
C LEU A 162 8.31 -6.13 25.72
N THR A 163 8.95 -5.79 26.85
CA THR A 163 8.66 -6.44 28.13
C THR A 163 7.26 -6.12 28.66
N THR A 164 6.71 -4.94 28.35
CA THR A 164 5.34 -4.54 28.74
C THR A 164 4.29 -5.41 28.05
N LEU A 165 4.61 -5.99 26.88
CA LEU A 165 3.75 -6.98 26.20
C LEU A 165 3.71 -8.35 26.91
N GLY A 166 4.56 -8.55 27.93
CA GLY A 166 4.72 -9.81 28.64
C GLY A 166 5.79 -10.73 28.06
N ILE A 167 6.66 -10.22 27.18
CA ILE A 167 7.76 -11.01 26.60
C ILE A 167 8.92 -11.06 27.61
N PRO A 168 9.44 -12.26 27.95
CA PRO A 168 10.60 -12.38 28.85
C PRO A 168 11.81 -11.61 28.32
N ALA A 169 12.56 -10.95 29.20
CA ALA A 169 13.70 -10.10 28.80
C ALA A 169 14.76 -10.84 27.95
N GLY A 170 14.98 -12.13 28.19
CA GLY A 170 15.87 -12.95 27.37
C GLY A 170 15.35 -13.15 25.94
N ASP A 171 14.04 -13.32 25.78
CA ASP A 171 13.39 -13.47 24.48
C ASP A 171 13.33 -12.14 23.73
N VAL A 172 13.15 -11.01 24.43
CA VAL A 172 13.27 -9.67 23.85
C VAL A 172 14.64 -9.48 23.17
N ILE A 173 15.73 -9.89 23.82
CA ILE A 173 17.08 -9.78 23.25
C ILE A 173 17.20 -10.66 21.99
N ARG A 174 16.64 -11.86 22.01
CA ARG A 174 16.65 -12.79 20.86
C ARG A 174 15.83 -12.25 19.70
N LEU A 175 14.65 -11.70 19.96
CA LEU A 175 13.80 -11.05 18.96
C LEU A 175 14.52 -9.85 18.31
N GLN A 176 15.07 -8.95 19.11
CA GLN A 176 15.79 -7.77 18.60
C GLN A 176 16.99 -8.15 17.72
N ASN A 177 17.87 -9.03 18.22
CA ASN A 177 19.05 -9.46 17.48
C ASN A 177 18.68 -10.33 16.25
N GLY A 178 17.66 -11.16 16.41
CA GLY A 178 17.13 -12.04 15.37
C GLY A 178 16.51 -11.28 14.22
N SER A 179 15.82 -10.17 14.50
CA SER A 179 15.12 -9.36 13.52
C SER A 179 16.03 -8.83 12.41
N GLN A 180 17.17 -8.23 12.78
CA GLN A 180 18.14 -7.73 11.79
C GLN A 180 18.77 -8.86 10.97
N LYS A 181 19.04 -10.00 11.61
CA LYS A 181 19.60 -11.17 10.92
C LYS A 181 18.60 -11.78 9.94
N TRP A 182 17.34 -11.89 10.35
CA TRP A 182 16.25 -12.40 9.52
C TRP A 182 16.00 -11.46 8.33
N TRP A 183 15.90 -10.14 8.56
CA TRP A 183 15.68 -9.13 7.51
C TRP A 183 16.74 -9.15 6.41
N LYS A 184 17.99 -9.45 6.76
CA LYS A 184 19.11 -9.58 5.82
C LYS A 184 19.28 -11.01 5.27
N GLY A 185 18.53 -11.97 5.81
CA GLY A 185 18.64 -13.38 5.50
C GLY A 185 18.01 -13.74 4.15
N PRO A 186 18.37 -14.92 3.61
CA PRO A 186 17.80 -15.43 2.36
C PRO A 186 16.28 -15.64 2.46
N ASP A 187 15.75 -15.90 3.66
CA ASP A 187 14.32 -16.16 3.89
C ASP A 187 13.43 -14.93 3.66
N VAL A 188 13.94 -13.72 3.92
CA VAL A 188 13.25 -12.45 3.63
C VAL A 188 13.39 -12.08 2.17
N LYS A 189 14.56 -12.38 1.59
CA LYS A 189 14.78 -12.30 0.14
C LYS A 189 14.22 -13.52 -0.58
N ARG A 190 13.09 -14.08 -0.14
CA ARG A 190 12.28 -14.89 -1.06
C ARG A 190 12.00 -13.99 -2.24
N LYS A 191 12.81 -14.19 -3.29
CA LYS A 191 12.56 -13.77 -4.66
C LYS A 191 11.08 -14.02 -4.81
N ARG A 192 10.34 -13.02 -5.26
CA ARG A 192 8.92 -13.12 -5.59
C ARG A 192 8.74 -14.06 -6.80
N SER A 193 9.39 -15.21 -6.81
CA SER A 193 9.00 -16.38 -7.58
C SER A 193 7.71 -16.88 -6.92
N GLU A 194 6.60 -16.28 -7.33
CA GLU A 194 5.37 -16.95 -7.78
C GLU A 194 5.07 -18.34 -7.18
N SER A 195 5.25 -18.59 -5.88
CA SER A 195 4.98 -19.95 -5.36
C SER A 195 4.85 -20.02 -3.84
N SER A 196 3.89 -19.32 -3.26
CA SER A 196 3.41 -19.71 -1.93
C SER A 196 1.94 -19.35 -1.65
N ILE A 197 1.13 -19.23 -2.70
CA ILE A 197 -0.34 -19.23 -2.59
C ILE A 197 -0.84 -20.59 -3.11
N ALA A 198 -0.15 -21.69 -2.82
CA ALA A 198 -0.51 -23.02 -3.34
C ALA A 198 -1.14 -23.96 -2.30
N GLU A 199 -0.96 -23.75 -0.99
CA GLU A 199 -1.17 -24.86 -0.04
C GLU A 199 -2.51 -24.94 0.72
N VAL A 200 -3.47 -24.01 0.53
CA VAL A 200 -4.72 -24.03 1.34
C VAL A 200 -6.00 -24.26 0.51
N TRP A 201 -5.91 -24.23 -0.82
CA TRP A 201 -7.03 -24.58 -1.68
C TRP A 201 -6.48 -25.54 -2.70
N GLY A 202 -7.00 -26.77 -2.75
CA GLY A 202 -6.60 -27.81 -3.72
C GLY A 202 -6.79 -27.31 -5.14
N ARG A 203 -5.79 -26.57 -5.63
CA ARG A 203 -5.88 -25.76 -6.83
C ARG A 203 -5.54 -26.63 -8.02
N ASP A 204 -6.45 -26.66 -8.98
CA ASP A 204 -6.10 -26.86 -10.38
C ASP A 204 -4.90 -25.94 -10.71
N ASP A 205 -3.76 -26.54 -11.03
CA ASP A 205 -2.45 -25.92 -11.30
C ASP A 205 -2.43 -25.00 -12.54
N LYS A 206 -3.58 -24.48 -12.99
CA LYS A 206 -3.74 -23.75 -14.24
C LYS A 206 -4.19 -22.32 -14.04
N ARG A 207 -3.65 -21.66 -13.01
CA ARG A 207 -3.87 -20.22 -12.88
C ARG A 207 -2.91 -19.45 -13.76
N VAL A 208 -3.43 -18.46 -14.45
CA VAL A 208 -2.67 -17.55 -15.33
C VAL A 208 -2.73 -16.15 -14.72
N GLN A 209 -1.62 -15.42 -14.79
CA GLN A 209 -1.57 -14.02 -14.40
C GLN A 209 -2.06 -13.14 -15.55
N TYR A 210 -2.89 -12.18 -15.22
CA TYR A 210 -3.48 -11.22 -16.15
C TYR A 210 -3.15 -9.80 -15.70
N GLU A 211 -3.06 -8.91 -16.67
CA GLU A 211 -2.98 -7.47 -16.46
C GLU A 211 -4.09 -6.82 -17.27
N VAL A 212 -4.86 -5.95 -16.61
CA VAL A 212 -5.82 -5.06 -17.27
C VAL A 212 -5.25 -3.66 -17.26
N ILE A 213 -5.20 -3.03 -18.43
CA ILE A 213 -4.82 -1.63 -18.61
C ILE A 213 -6.11 -0.89 -18.95
N PHE A 214 -6.54 0.00 -18.07
CA PHE A 214 -7.80 0.69 -18.21
C PHE A 214 -7.72 1.79 -19.29
N ALA A 215 -8.79 1.99 -20.06
CA ALA A 215 -8.82 3.02 -21.11
C ALA A 215 -8.57 4.44 -20.60
N VAL A 216 -8.93 4.71 -19.33
CA VAL A 216 -8.72 5.99 -18.64
C VAL A 216 -7.30 6.15 -18.07
N GLY A 217 -6.45 5.15 -18.24
CA GLY A 217 -5.12 5.06 -17.65
C GLY A 217 -5.08 4.25 -16.34
N GLY A 218 -3.88 3.80 -15.99
CA GLY A 218 -3.66 2.87 -14.88
C GLY A 218 -3.81 1.41 -15.29
N GLY A 219 -3.58 0.50 -14.34
CA GLY A 219 -3.75 -0.92 -14.57
C GLY A 219 -3.80 -1.73 -13.28
N ASN A 220 -4.25 -2.98 -13.39
CA ASN A 220 -4.32 -3.92 -12.28
C ASN A 220 -3.79 -5.30 -12.72
N CYS A 221 -3.10 -5.99 -11.82
CA CYS A 221 -2.63 -7.36 -12.01
C CYS A 221 -3.46 -8.31 -11.14
N PHE A 222 -3.97 -9.37 -11.74
CA PHE A 222 -4.73 -10.40 -11.02
C PHE A 222 -4.39 -11.80 -11.53
N THR A 223 -4.77 -12.82 -10.77
CA THR A 223 -4.53 -14.22 -11.13
C THR A 223 -5.88 -14.93 -11.23
N ALA A 224 -6.18 -15.51 -12.38
CA ALA A 224 -7.45 -16.20 -12.63
C ALA A 224 -7.21 -17.56 -13.30
N GLY A 225 -8.28 -18.26 -13.69
CA GLY A 225 -8.18 -19.50 -14.48
C GLY A 225 -7.55 -19.30 -15.86
N PRO A 226 -7.46 -20.35 -16.69
CA PRO A 226 -6.93 -20.25 -18.05
C PRO A 226 -7.81 -19.37 -18.95
N LEU A 227 -7.27 -18.95 -20.09
CA LEU A 227 -8.02 -18.19 -21.09
C LEU A 227 -9.29 -18.93 -21.51
N GLU A 228 -10.39 -18.19 -21.63
CA GLU A 228 -11.67 -18.71 -22.10
C GLU A 228 -11.84 -18.39 -23.58
N SER A 229 -12.52 -19.25 -24.35
CA SER A 229 -12.89 -18.90 -25.72
C SER A 229 -14.01 -17.86 -25.69
N GLY A 230 -13.82 -16.76 -26.39
CA GLY A 230 -14.78 -15.65 -26.37
C GLY A 230 -14.29 -14.44 -27.15
N ASN A 231 -15.16 -13.44 -27.25
CA ASN A 231 -14.79 -12.15 -27.80
C ASN A 231 -14.16 -11.29 -26.71
N PRO A 232 -13.21 -10.40 -27.04
CA PRO A 232 -12.71 -9.41 -26.10
C PRO A 232 -13.87 -8.63 -25.49
N ARG A 233 -13.74 -8.27 -24.21
CA ARG A 233 -14.74 -7.43 -23.54
C ARG A 233 -14.81 -6.07 -24.25
N SER A 234 -16.01 -5.52 -24.36
CA SER A 234 -16.28 -4.29 -25.13
C SER A 234 -15.89 -3.00 -24.41
N ASN A 235 -15.21 -3.07 -23.27
CA ASN A 235 -14.97 -1.98 -22.33
C ASN A 235 -13.76 -1.09 -22.66
N CYS A 236 -13.21 -1.16 -23.88
CA CYS A 236 -11.99 -0.44 -24.31
C CYS A 236 -10.72 -0.74 -23.48
N ASP A 237 -10.81 -1.57 -22.45
CA ASP A 237 -9.68 -1.99 -21.63
C ASP A 237 -8.82 -3.01 -22.39
N VAL A 238 -7.50 -2.89 -22.23
CA VAL A 238 -6.54 -3.82 -22.84
C VAL A 238 -6.20 -4.89 -21.82
N PHE A 239 -6.41 -6.15 -22.19
CA PHE A 239 -6.04 -7.29 -21.36
C PHE A 239 -4.79 -7.97 -21.93
N ASN A 240 -3.79 -8.13 -21.07
CA ASN A 240 -2.60 -8.94 -21.30
C ASN A 240 -2.66 -10.19 -20.42
N TYR A 241 -2.03 -11.26 -20.85
CA TYR A 241 -1.78 -12.44 -20.03
C TYR A 241 -0.27 -12.72 -19.97
N PHE A 242 0.18 -13.31 -18.86
CA PHE A 242 1.56 -13.71 -18.70
C PHE A 242 1.83 -14.98 -19.51
N ASN A 243 2.69 -14.87 -20.51
CA ASN A 243 3.15 -16.02 -21.29
C ASN A 243 4.42 -16.56 -20.65
N GLU A 244 4.32 -17.70 -19.98
CA GLU A 244 5.44 -18.35 -19.28
C GLU A 244 6.60 -18.71 -20.21
N ALA A 245 6.32 -19.08 -21.47
CA ALA A 245 7.36 -19.42 -22.44
C ALA A 245 8.21 -18.20 -22.87
N LEU A 246 7.60 -17.00 -22.84
CA LEU A 246 8.27 -15.73 -23.16
C LEU A 246 8.71 -14.96 -21.91
N SER A 247 8.22 -15.37 -20.73
CA SER A 247 8.38 -14.64 -19.47
C SER A 247 7.97 -13.16 -19.57
N GLU A 248 6.90 -12.87 -20.31
CA GLU A 248 6.44 -11.50 -20.62
C GLU A 248 4.90 -11.42 -20.60
N MET A 249 4.36 -10.22 -20.32
CA MET A 249 2.95 -9.89 -20.50
C MET A 249 2.66 -9.64 -21.98
N VAL A 250 1.83 -10.48 -22.59
CA VAL A 250 1.48 -10.37 -24.01
C VAL A 250 -0.03 -10.17 -24.21
N PRO A 251 -0.47 -9.51 -25.29
CA PRO A 251 -1.89 -9.33 -25.57
C PRO A 251 -2.62 -10.66 -25.69
N ILE A 252 -3.87 -10.71 -25.22
CA ILE A 252 -4.72 -11.90 -25.38
C ILE A 252 -4.96 -12.17 -26.88
N PRO A 253 -4.76 -13.41 -27.37
CA PRO A 253 -4.97 -13.73 -28.78
C PRO A 253 -6.45 -13.57 -29.20
N PRO A 254 -6.73 -13.20 -30.46
CA PRO A 254 -8.10 -13.12 -30.97
C PRO A 254 -8.88 -14.44 -30.78
N GLY A 255 -10.15 -14.35 -30.38
CA GLY A 255 -11.01 -15.50 -30.08
C GLY A 255 -10.90 -16.04 -28.65
N TYR A 256 -10.08 -15.39 -27.81
CA TYR A 256 -9.95 -15.67 -26.39
C TYR A 256 -10.24 -14.42 -25.54
N GLN A 257 -10.62 -14.64 -24.28
CA GLN A 257 -10.86 -13.61 -23.28
C GLN A 257 -10.32 -14.03 -21.91
N ALA A 258 -9.98 -13.05 -21.06
CA ALA A 258 -9.68 -13.31 -19.66
C ALA A 258 -10.97 -13.73 -18.91
N PRO A 259 -10.88 -14.70 -17.99
CA PRO A 259 -12.02 -15.11 -17.17
C PRO A 259 -12.69 -13.91 -16.49
N ALA A 260 -14.00 -13.99 -16.27
CA ALA A 260 -14.68 -13.05 -15.38
C ALA A 260 -13.93 -13.00 -14.05
N GLN A 261 -13.45 -11.81 -13.65
CA GLN A 261 -13.02 -11.64 -12.27
C GLN A 261 -14.28 -11.86 -11.46
N SER A 262 -14.30 -12.89 -10.61
CA SER A 262 -15.47 -13.19 -9.81
C SER A 262 -15.87 -11.92 -9.07
N VAL A 263 -17.10 -11.45 -9.30
CA VAL A 263 -17.65 -10.17 -8.82
C VAL A 263 -17.56 -10.06 -7.29
N GLU A 264 -17.43 -11.19 -6.59
CA GLU A 264 -17.17 -11.26 -5.14
C GLU A 264 -15.84 -10.59 -4.74
N GLU A 265 -14.82 -10.59 -5.61
CA GLU A 265 -13.52 -9.96 -5.36
C GLU A 265 -13.52 -8.47 -5.78
N GLU A 266 -14.30 -8.12 -6.81
CA GLU A 266 -14.47 -6.75 -7.31
C GLU A 266 -15.29 -5.88 -6.35
N LEU A 267 -16.37 -6.42 -5.77
CA LEU A 267 -17.12 -5.73 -4.71
C LEU A 267 -16.33 -5.61 -3.41
N ALA A 268 -15.51 -6.60 -3.05
CA ALA A 268 -14.73 -6.57 -1.81
C ALA A 268 -13.55 -5.59 -1.89
N GLY A 269 -12.83 -5.54 -3.02
CA GLY A 269 -11.67 -4.65 -3.18
C GLY A 269 -12.04 -3.20 -3.46
N SER A 270 -12.93 -2.95 -4.43
CA SER A 270 -13.28 -1.58 -4.82
C SER A 270 -14.28 -0.93 -3.87
N SER A 271 -15.24 -1.66 -3.27
CA SER A 271 -16.18 -1.02 -2.35
C SER A 271 -15.51 -0.66 -1.02
N ILE A 272 -14.57 -1.46 -0.51
CA ILE A 272 -13.90 -1.15 0.77
C ILE A 272 -12.98 0.06 0.60
N LEU A 273 -12.18 0.13 -0.47
CA LEU A 273 -11.29 1.27 -0.71
C LEU A 273 -12.05 2.56 -1.06
N TYR A 274 -13.16 2.48 -1.80
CA TYR A 274 -13.96 3.66 -2.11
C TYR A 274 -14.76 4.17 -0.90
N ILE A 275 -15.22 3.26 -0.03
CA ILE A 275 -15.85 3.62 1.24
C ILE A 275 -14.81 4.26 2.18
N GLU A 276 -13.60 3.71 2.31
CA GLU A 276 -12.56 4.29 3.20
C GLU A 276 -12.04 5.66 2.73
N MET A 277 -11.88 5.85 1.41
CA MET A 277 -11.40 7.11 0.85
C MET A 277 -12.46 8.22 0.83
N SER A 278 -13.75 7.87 0.82
CA SER A 278 -14.85 8.83 0.84
C SER A 278 -15.36 9.19 2.24
N MET A 279 -14.94 8.45 3.28
CA MET A 279 -15.38 8.73 4.64
C MET A 279 -14.54 9.83 5.28
N SER A 280 -15.22 10.78 5.91
CA SER A 280 -14.59 11.74 6.80
C SER A 280 -13.96 11.03 8.01
N GLN A 281 -12.97 11.66 8.64
CA GLN A 281 -12.35 11.10 9.86
C GLN A 281 -13.37 10.82 10.97
N GLN A 282 -14.44 11.61 11.03
CA GLN A 282 -15.53 11.44 11.98
C GLN A 282 -16.34 10.17 11.70
N GLU A 283 -16.61 9.84 10.45
CA GLU A 283 -17.32 8.61 10.07
C GLU A 283 -16.46 7.36 10.30
N ARG A 284 -15.14 7.45 10.07
CA ARG A 284 -14.20 6.36 10.41
C ARG A 284 -14.19 6.07 11.91
N ASN A 285 -14.18 7.10 12.75
CA ASN A 285 -14.25 6.94 14.21
C ASN A 285 -15.57 6.28 14.64
N LEU A 286 -16.70 6.66 14.02
CA LEU A 286 -18.01 6.09 14.34
C LEU A 286 -18.09 4.60 13.98
N VAL A 287 -17.57 4.21 12.81
CA VAL A 287 -17.55 2.80 12.39
C VAL A 287 -16.62 1.97 13.28
N SER A 288 -15.48 2.54 13.70
CA SER A 288 -14.58 1.89 14.67
C SER A 288 -15.27 1.65 16.02
N GLU A 289 -15.95 2.66 16.59
CA GLU A 289 -16.67 2.51 17.86
C GLU A 289 -17.80 1.47 17.80
N ILE A 290 -18.51 1.40 16.65
CA ILE A 290 -19.55 0.40 16.41
C ILE A 290 -18.94 -1.01 16.34
N LEU A 291 -17.83 -1.19 15.61
CA LEU A 291 -17.13 -2.47 15.50
C LEU A 291 -16.59 -2.94 16.86
N ILE A 292 -15.98 -2.03 17.63
CA ILE A 292 -15.46 -2.34 18.98
C ILE A 292 -16.61 -2.75 19.92
N SER A 293 -17.73 -2.04 19.88
CA SER A 293 -18.92 -2.38 20.69
C SER A 293 -19.48 -3.75 20.32
N TYR A 294 -19.52 -4.06 19.02
CA TYR A 294 -20.01 -5.35 18.52
C TYR A 294 -19.10 -6.53 18.92
N ILE A 295 -17.78 -6.34 18.88
CA ILE A 295 -16.81 -7.36 19.33
C ILE A 295 -16.93 -7.60 20.84
N HIS A 296 -17.11 -6.54 21.63
CA HIS A 296 -17.29 -6.63 23.09
C HIS A 296 -18.62 -7.29 23.51
N GLU A 297 -19.62 -7.32 22.64
CA GLU A 297 -20.92 -7.93 22.92
C GLU A 297 -20.97 -9.42 22.55
N ILE A 298 -20.10 -9.86 21.63
CA ILE A 298 -19.97 -11.25 21.19
C ILE A 298 -19.04 -12.07 22.11
N LEU A 299 -18.07 -11.43 22.76
CA LEU A 299 -17.14 -12.05 23.71
C LEU A 299 -17.68 -12.05 25.15
#